data_AF-A0A1Q9N1T3-F1
#
_entry.id   AF-A0A1Q9N1T3-F1
#
_cell.length_a   1.000
_cell.length_b   1.000
_cell.length_c   1.000
_cell.angle_alpha   90.00
_cell.angle_beta   90.00
_cell.angle_gamma   90.00
#
_symmetry.space_group_name_H-M   'P 1'
#
loop_
_entity.id
_entity.type
_entity.pdbx_description
1 polymer ?
#
loop_
_entity_poly.entity_id
_entity_poly.type
_entity_poly.pdbx_seq_one_letter_code
_entity_poly.pdbx_strand_id
1 'polypeptide(L)'
;MPTSNAPFSDPNCEIAMCGVYCSGCPVYRVRCYGCRSQDHGSLQKRTSKWNCKKRACVLEKGLSHCGECSKLSCALRRPLEKRYLQQYHIDLAENCRQVKIQGSKLWLESQKKRYTCPKCRQAFSPYDLRCQKCLP
;
A
#
# COMPACT_ATOMS: atom_id res chain seq x y z
N MET A 1 -31.51 1.28 -7.66
CA MET A 1 -30.52 2.27 -8.14
C MET A 1 -29.55 2.56 -7.00
N PRO A 2 -28.23 2.39 -7.15
CA PRO A 2 -27.29 2.95 -6.19
C PRO A 2 -26.82 4.31 -6.70
N THR A 3 -27.33 5.36 -6.07
CA THR A 3 -26.79 6.71 -6.14
C THR A 3 -25.67 6.86 -5.11
N SER A 4 -24.41 6.92 -5.54
CA SER A 4 -23.32 7.44 -4.71
C SER A 4 -22.32 8.19 -5.58
N ASN A 5 -22.62 9.45 -5.87
CA ASN A 5 -21.72 10.41 -6.51
C ASN A 5 -20.66 10.92 -5.50
N ALA A 6 -19.77 10.04 -5.08
CA ALA A 6 -18.51 10.42 -4.43
C ALA A 6 -17.42 9.43 -4.90
N PRO A 7 -16.40 9.83 -5.70
CA PRO A 7 -15.60 8.84 -6.42
C PRO A 7 -14.52 8.13 -5.59
N PHE A 8 -14.42 8.35 -4.26
CA PHE A 8 -13.20 8.03 -3.50
C PHE A 8 -13.39 7.40 -2.11
N SER A 9 -14.39 6.55 -1.94
CA SER A 9 -14.59 5.74 -0.72
C SER A 9 -14.27 4.25 -0.93
N ASP A 10 -13.32 3.89 -1.81
CA ASP A 10 -12.84 2.50 -1.87
C ASP A 10 -11.68 2.29 -0.86
N PRO A 11 -11.95 1.73 0.35
CA PRO A 11 -10.91 1.42 1.33
C PRO A 11 -9.87 0.43 0.78
N ASN A 12 -10.15 -0.27 -0.33
CA ASN A 12 -9.17 -1.17 -0.94
C ASN A 12 -7.96 -0.43 -1.53
N CYS A 13 -8.06 0.88 -1.78
CA CYS A 13 -6.95 1.69 -2.27
C CYS A 13 -5.91 2.06 -1.19
N GLU A 14 -6.17 1.72 0.07
CA GLU A 14 -5.28 1.97 1.21
C GLU A 14 -4.12 0.97 1.32
N ILE A 15 -4.20 -0.14 0.58
CA ILE A 15 -3.15 -1.16 0.48
C ILE A 15 -2.84 -1.42 -1.00
N ALA A 16 -1.58 -1.30 -1.38
CA ALA A 16 -1.18 -1.71 -2.72
C ALA A 16 -1.32 -3.23 -2.87
N MET A 17 -1.66 -3.68 -4.07
CA MET A 17 -1.65 -5.10 -4.45
C MET A 17 -0.31 -5.79 -4.17
N CYS A 18 0.77 -5.03 -4.06
CA CYS A 18 2.09 -5.54 -3.75
C CYS A 18 2.48 -5.54 -2.26
N GLY A 19 1.59 -5.13 -1.34
CA GLY A 19 1.82 -5.13 0.11
C GLY A 19 2.32 -3.80 0.70
N VAL A 20 2.34 -2.72 -0.09
CA VAL A 20 2.69 -1.38 0.41
C VAL A 20 1.51 -0.79 1.17
N TYR A 21 1.76 -0.24 2.36
CA TYR A 21 0.79 0.55 3.11
C TYR A 21 0.61 1.92 2.44
N CYS A 22 -0.39 2.05 1.55
CA CYS A 22 -0.59 3.28 0.79
C CYS A 22 -0.98 4.46 1.68
N SER A 23 -1.81 4.24 2.71
CA SER A 23 -2.23 5.33 3.60
C SER A 23 -1.09 5.95 4.42
N GLY A 24 0.03 5.25 4.59
CA GLY A 24 1.24 5.82 5.18
C GLY A 24 2.13 6.59 4.19
N CYS A 25 1.83 6.55 2.89
CA CYS A 25 2.66 7.20 1.88
C CYS A 25 2.38 8.72 1.82
N PRO A 26 3.41 9.59 1.87
CA PRO A 26 3.23 11.05 1.89
C PRO A 26 2.48 11.64 0.68
N VAL A 27 2.40 10.91 -0.44
CA VAL A 27 1.73 11.37 -1.67
C VAL A 27 0.35 10.74 -1.87
N TYR A 28 -0.08 9.85 -0.98
CA TYR A 28 -1.40 9.22 -1.03
C TYR A 28 -2.49 10.26 -0.73
N ARG A 29 -3.58 10.25 -1.50
CA ARG A 29 -4.65 11.28 -1.52
C ARG A 29 -4.21 12.72 -1.82
N VAL A 30 -2.93 12.95 -2.11
CA VAL A 30 -2.43 14.24 -2.64
C VAL A 30 -2.35 14.20 -4.16
N ARG A 31 -1.63 13.19 -4.70
CA ARG A 31 -1.44 13.01 -6.16
C ARG A 31 -1.47 11.55 -6.60
N CYS A 32 -1.74 10.64 -5.66
CA CYS A 32 -1.82 9.20 -5.87
C CYS A 32 -2.97 8.64 -5.04
N TYR A 33 -3.83 7.83 -5.65
CA TYR A 33 -5.03 7.23 -5.05
C TYR A 33 -4.92 5.71 -5.01
N GLY A 34 -3.69 5.17 -4.97
CA GLY A 34 -3.42 3.74 -4.87
C GLY A 34 -3.41 3.02 -6.22
N CYS A 35 -2.79 1.85 -6.27
CA CYS A 35 -2.64 1.11 -7.52
C CYS A 35 -3.96 0.49 -8.03
N ARG A 36 -5.01 0.46 -7.20
CA ARG A 36 -6.34 -0.03 -7.54
C ARG A 36 -7.24 1.04 -8.15
N SER A 37 -7.00 2.32 -7.88
CA SER A 37 -7.76 3.42 -8.46
C SER A 37 -7.80 3.31 -9.99
N GLN A 38 -8.98 3.51 -10.57
CA GLN A 38 -9.18 3.55 -12.02
C GLN A 38 -9.32 5.00 -12.54
N ASP A 39 -9.02 5.99 -11.71
CA ASP A 39 -9.00 7.38 -12.17
C ASP A 39 -7.81 7.61 -13.12
N HIS A 40 -8.10 8.03 -14.35
CA HIS A 40 -7.13 8.22 -15.43
C HIS A 40 -6.57 9.64 -15.55
N GLY A 41 -6.77 10.50 -14.54
CA GLY A 41 -6.03 11.76 -14.48
C GLY A 41 -6.71 12.92 -13.77
N SER A 42 -7.91 12.75 -13.22
CA SER A 42 -8.57 13.83 -12.47
C SER A 42 -7.81 14.13 -11.17
N LEU A 43 -7.60 13.12 -10.33
CA LEU A 43 -6.89 13.19 -9.06
C LEU A 43 -5.61 12.32 -9.03
N GLN A 44 -5.60 11.18 -9.73
CA GLN A 44 -4.48 10.26 -9.86
C GLN A 44 -3.45 10.81 -10.85
N LYS A 45 -2.62 11.75 -10.39
CA LYS A 45 -1.54 12.32 -11.22
C LYS A 45 -0.32 11.40 -11.32
N ARG A 46 -0.09 10.48 -10.37
CA ARG A 46 1.00 9.49 -10.44
C ARG A 46 0.62 8.34 -11.38
N THR A 47 1.16 8.35 -12.59
CA THR A 47 0.77 7.41 -13.67
C THR A 47 1.61 6.13 -13.73
N SER A 48 2.71 6.03 -12.97
CA SER A 48 3.61 4.86 -13.01
C SER A 48 2.94 3.53 -12.66
N LYS A 49 1.76 3.55 -12.02
CA LYS A 49 0.94 2.36 -11.76
C LYS A 49 0.47 1.67 -13.04
N TRP A 50 0.27 2.40 -14.13
CA TRP A 50 -0.27 1.86 -15.39
C TRP A 50 0.72 0.93 -16.08
N ASN A 51 2.02 1.22 -15.94
CA ASN A 51 3.11 0.38 -16.47
C ASN A 51 3.68 -0.60 -15.44
N CYS A 52 3.01 -0.77 -14.29
CA CYS A 52 3.50 -1.62 -13.22
C CYS A 52 3.26 -3.11 -13.53
N LYS A 53 4.32 -3.83 -13.89
CA LYS A 53 4.28 -5.28 -14.17
C LYS A 53 3.68 -6.12 -13.03
N LYS A 54 3.88 -5.72 -11.76
CA LYS A 54 3.30 -6.42 -10.59
C LYS A 54 1.79 -6.24 -10.52
N ARG A 55 1.28 -5.05 -10.86
CA ARG A 55 -0.17 -4.77 -10.94
C ARG A 55 -0.80 -5.58 -12.06
N ALA A 56 -0.21 -5.53 -13.27
CA ALA A 56 -0.67 -6.31 -14.41
C ALA A 56 -0.75 -7.81 -14.07
N CYS A 57 0.31 -8.38 -13.53
CA CYS A 57 0.35 -9.79 -13.13
C CYS A 57 -0.73 -10.19 -12.10
N VAL A 58 -1.06 -9.32 -11.14
CA VAL A 58 -2.14 -9.58 -10.16
C VAL A 58 -3.50 -9.60 -10.87
N LEU A 59 -3.76 -8.62 -11.73
CA LEU A 59 -5.01 -8.51 -12.49
C LEU A 59 -5.19 -9.66 -13.49
N GLU A 60 -4.15 -10.00 -14.27
CA GLU A 60 -4.15 -11.10 -15.24
C GLU A 60 -4.45 -12.45 -14.60
N LYS A 61 -4.02 -12.64 -13.35
CA LYS A 61 -4.27 -13.87 -12.59
C LYS A 61 -5.60 -13.86 -11.84
N GLY A 62 -6.40 -12.80 -11.95
CA GLY A 62 -7.64 -12.64 -11.19
C GLY A 62 -7.44 -12.58 -9.67
N LEU A 63 -6.24 -12.22 -9.21
CA LEU A 63 -5.93 -12.12 -7.78
C LEU A 63 -6.26 -10.73 -7.25
N SER A 64 -6.60 -10.64 -5.97
CA SER A 64 -6.75 -9.36 -5.29
C SER A 64 -5.39 -8.74 -4.95
N HIS A 65 -4.41 -9.55 -4.56
CA HIS A 65 -3.06 -9.07 -4.24
C HIS A 65 -2.02 -10.20 -4.31
N CYS A 66 -0.74 -9.85 -4.29
CA CYS A 66 0.34 -10.84 -4.43
C CYS A 66 0.35 -11.91 -3.32
N GLY A 67 -0.14 -11.61 -2.12
CA GLY A 67 -0.25 -12.59 -1.03
C GLY A 67 -1.12 -13.81 -1.34
N GLU A 68 -2.09 -13.71 -2.26
CA GLU A 68 -2.90 -14.85 -2.71
C GLU A 68 -2.13 -15.78 -3.66
N CYS A 69 -1.05 -15.31 -4.27
CA CYS A 69 -0.24 -16.12 -5.17
C CYS A 69 0.59 -17.16 -4.40
N SER A 70 0.50 -18.43 -4.79
CA SER A 70 1.32 -19.51 -4.23
C SER A 70 2.82 -19.32 -4.44
N LYS A 71 3.20 -18.47 -5.42
CA LYS A 71 4.59 -18.11 -5.74
C LYS A 71 4.98 -16.74 -5.14
N LEU A 72 4.47 -16.37 -3.96
CA LEU A 72 4.86 -15.13 -3.29
C LEU A 72 6.40 -15.04 -3.17
N SER A 73 6.95 -13.83 -3.25
CA SER A 73 8.39 -13.58 -3.41
C SER A 73 9.01 -14.15 -4.71
N CYS A 74 8.21 -14.22 -5.78
CA CYS A 74 8.70 -14.56 -7.12
C CYS A 74 9.69 -13.54 -7.70
N ALA A 75 10.38 -13.95 -8.78
CA ALA A 75 11.36 -13.13 -9.50
C ALA A 75 10.86 -11.72 -9.85
N LEU A 76 9.57 -11.57 -10.20
CA LEU A 76 8.98 -10.28 -10.52
C LEU A 76 8.94 -9.33 -9.30
N ARG A 77 8.82 -9.86 -8.08
CA ARG A 77 8.70 -9.08 -6.85
C ARG A 77 10.04 -8.86 -6.15
N ARG A 78 10.95 -9.83 -6.19
CA ARG A 78 12.23 -9.81 -5.44
C ARG A 78 12.98 -8.47 -5.48
N PRO A 79 13.14 -7.77 -6.63
CA PRO A 79 13.82 -6.47 -6.65
C PRO A 79 13.12 -5.40 -5.79
N LEU A 80 11.78 -5.37 -5.80
CA LEU A 80 10.98 -4.44 -5.01
C LEU A 80 11.09 -4.77 -3.51
N GLU A 81 10.94 -6.05 -3.18
CA GLU A 81 11.03 -6.55 -1.80
C GLU A 81 12.40 -6.25 -1.21
N LYS A 82 13.48 -6.56 -1.93
CA LYS A 82 14.87 -6.24 -1.53
C LYS A 82 15.04 -4.76 -1.25
N ARG A 83 14.60 -3.88 -2.15
CA ARG A 83 14.71 -2.42 -1.96
C ARG A 83 13.96 -1.95 -0.71
N TYR A 84 12.71 -2.39 -0.53
CA TYR A 84 11.91 -1.98 0.62
C TYR A 84 12.48 -2.47 1.95
N LEU A 85 12.97 -3.71 1.97
CA LEU A 85 13.59 -4.27 3.15
C LEU A 85 14.89 -3.54 3.49
N GLN A 86 15.74 -3.25 2.50
CA GLN A 86 17.04 -2.61 2.72
C GLN A 86 16.93 -1.11 3.04
N GLN A 87 16.05 -0.37 2.37
CA GLN A 87 15.97 1.09 2.53
C GLN A 87 15.02 1.52 3.64
N TYR A 88 13.94 0.76 3.86
CA TYR A 88 12.84 1.18 4.73
C TYR A 88 12.56 0.17 5.85
N HIS A 89 13.29 -0.96 5.90
CA HIS A 89 13.03 -2.04 6.86
C HIS A 89 11.57 -2.56 6.81
N ILE A 90 10.99 -2.57 5.60
CA ILE A 90 9.63 -3.06 5.35
C ILE A 90 9.70 -4.37 4.58
N ASP A 91 9.22 -5.46 5.18
CA ASP A 91 9.01 -6.73 4.49
C ASP A 91 7.65 -6.71 3.76
N LEU A 92 7.68 -6.46 2.46
CA LEU A 92 6.49 -6.45 1.62
C LEU A 92 5.88 -7.85 1.39
N ALA A 93 6.68 -8.92 1.48
CA ALA A 93 6.15 -10.27 1.38
C ALA A 93 5.36 -10.60 2.64
N GLU A 94 5.89 -10.22 3.80
CA GLU A 94 5.20 -10.37 5.07
C GLU A 94 3.92 -9.54 5.11
N ASN A 95 3.94 -8.29 4.66
CA ASN A 95 2.72 -7.50 4.54
C ASN A 95 1.65 -8.21 3.70
N CYS A 96 2.04 -8.78 2.55
CA CYS A 96 1.12 -9.56 1.71
C CYS A 96 0.57 -10.81 2.42
N ARG A 97 1.39 -11.53 3.20
CA ARG A 97 0.95 -12.69 4.00
C ARG A 97 -0.02 -12.27 5.10
N GLN A 98 0.31 -11.22 5.83
CA GLN A 98 -0.52 -10.68 6.90
C GLN A 98 -1.88 -10.24 6.36
N VAL A 99 -1.93 -9.51 5.25
CA VAL A 99 -3.20 -9.12 4.61
C VAL A 99 -4.02 -10.35 4.20
N LYS A 100 -3.38 -11.42 3.70
CA LYS A 100 -4.07 -12.68 3.38
C LYS A 100 -4.65 -13.36 4.62
N ILE A 101 -3.90 -13.38 5.73
CA ILE A 101 -4.25 -14.14 6.94
C ILE A 101 -5.34 -13.42 7.75
N GLN A 102 -5.16 -12.13 8.02
CA GLN A 102 -6.05 -11.37 8.92
C GLN A 102 -7.02 -10.43 8.20
N GLY A 103 -6.92 -10.32 6.87
CA GLY A 103 -7.70 -9.38 6.06
C GLY A 103 -7.17 -7.94 6.10
N SER A 104 -7.64 -7.15 5.13
CA SER A 104 -7.19 -5.77 4.91
C SER A 104 -7.51 -4.84 6.09
N LYS A 105 -8.72 -4.95 6.66
CA LYS A 105 -9.19 -4.07 7.75
C LYS A 105 -8.29 -4.16 8.98
N LEU A 106 -8.08 -5.37 9.50
CA LEU A 106 -7.24 -5.57 10.69
C LEU A 106 -5.78 -5.20 10.43
N TRP A 107 -5.27 -5.54 9.25
CA TRP A 107 -3.92 -5.15 8.87
C TRP A 107 -3.77 -3.62 8.82
N LEU A 108 -4.71 -2.89 8.21
CA LEU A 108 -4.67 -1.42 8.14
C LEU A 108 -4.69 -0.77 9.53
N GLU A 109 -5.53 -1.25 10.46
CA GLU A 109 -5.54 -0.75 11.83
C GLU A 109 -4.20 -1.01 12.53
N SER A 110 -3.59 -2.18 12.32
CA SER A 110 -2.25 -2.47 12.84
C SER A 110 -1.18 -1.51 12.30
N GLN A 111 -1.26 -1.15 11.00
CA GLN A 111 -0.32 -0.22 10.39
C GLN A 111 -0.53 1.21 10.91
N LYS A 112 -1.79 1.67 11.04
CA LYS A 112 -2.10 2.97 11.65
C LYS A 112 -1.52 3.08 13.05
N LYS A 113 -1.66 2.03 13.87
CA LYS A 113 -1.09 1.99 15.22
C LYS A 113 0.44 1.98 15.20
N ARG A 114 1.05 1.18 14.32
CA ARG A 114 2.52 1.09 14.15
C ARG A 114 3.15 2.43 13.75
N TYR A 115 2.48 3.18 12.88
CA TYR A 115 2.98 4.43 12.32
C TYR A 115 2.38 5.67 13.00
N THR A 116 1.97 5.54 14.27
CA THR A 116 1.53 6.63 15.13
C THR A 116 2.53 6.83 16.25
N CYS A 117 3.05 8.05 16.43
CA CYS A 117 4.00 8.35 17.49
C CYS A 117 3.36 8.15 18.88
N PRO A 118 3.97 7.37 19.80
CA PRO A 118 3.42 7.22 21.14
C PRO A 118 3.48 8.51 21.97
N LYS A 119 4.44 9.40 21.69
CA LYS A 119 4.65 10.67 22.43
C LYS A 119 3.69 11.77 21.98
N CYS A 120 3.68 12.11 20.69
CA CYS A 120 2.88 13.24 20.18
C CYS A 120 1.60 12.83 19.46
N ARG A 121 1.31 11.52 19.34
CA ARG A 121 0.13 10.95 18.68
C ARG A 121 0.00 11.24 17.18
N GLN A 122 1.00 11.89 16.57
CA GLN A 122 0.99 12.13 15.14
C GLN A 122 1.43 10.93 14.33
N ALA A 123 0.73 10.72 13.21
CA ALA A 123 1.14 9.77 12.19
C ALA A 123 2.48 10.19 11.58
N PHE A 124 3.30 9.21 11.23
CA PHE A 124 4.55 9.42 10.51
C PHE A 124 4.67 8.44 9.34
N SER A 125 5.47 8.78 8.35
CA SER A 125 5.63 7.96 7.16
C SER A 125 6.36 6.65 7.48
N PRO A 126 5.95 5.51 6.91
CA PRO A 126 6.69 4.26 6.99
C PRO A 126 8.14 4.36 6.49
N TYR A 127 8.43 5.38 5.68
CA TYR A 127 9.76 5.63 5.12
C TYR A 127 10.67 6.43 6.06
N ASP A 128 10.12 7.07 7.10
CA ASP A 128 10.88 7.93 8.01
C ASP A 128 11.52 7.17 9.17
N LEU A 129 11.22 5.86 9.30
CA LEU A 129 11.61 4.93 10.38
C LEU A 129 11.17 5.33 11.81
N ARG A 130 11.04 6.64 12.10
CA ARG A 130 10.68 7.25 13.38
C ARG A 130 9.91 8.56 13.14
N CYS A 131 9.23 9.03 14.18
CA CYS A 131 8.49 10.29 14.14
C CYS A 131 9.45 11.49 14.07
N GLN A 132 9.50 12.15 12.91
CA GLN A 132 10.38 13.31 12.67
C GLN A 132 10.07 14.52 13.58
N LYS A 133 8.82 14.66 14.04
CA LYS A 133 8.42 15.75 14.96
C LYS A 133 9.02 15.60 16.37
N CYS A 134 9.30 14.37 16.80
CA CYS A 134 9.77 14.08 18.15
C CYS A 134 11.22 13.61 18.20
N LEU A 135 11.91 13.57 17.05
CA LEU A 135 13.35 13.41 17.05
C LEU A 135 13.99 14.59 17.81
N PRO A 136 15.08 14.34 18.56
CA PRO A 136 15.91 15.41 19.11
C PRO A 136 16.54 16.24 17.99
#